data_AF-N8XL78-F1
#
_entry.id   AF-N8XL78-F1
#
_cell.length_a   1.000
_cell.length_b   1.000
_cell.length_c   1.000
_cell.angle_alpha   90.00
_cell.angle_beta   90.00
_cell.angle_gamma   90.00
#
_symmetry.space_group_name_H-M   'P 1'
#
loop_
_entity.id
_entity.type
_entity.pdbx_description
1 polymer ?
#
loop_
_entity_poly.entity_id
_entity_poly.type
_entity_poly.pdbx_seq_one_letter_code
_entity_poly.pdbx_strand_id
1 'polypeptide(L)'
;MNIQTTTYTAFSGSTLIATGQPAELAIKIKLTPKTTENILIFNDQTGRQVDLDLSGSEQEIHQRYSEPEPTKKVGRPKLGVISREITLQKKHWDWLDQQSASASAVIRKLIDKELNDPTSESNIMLAKQSTDRFMSAMLGNMPNYEEATRALYQGDQANFLKMIQDYPKDIKNYLVFKTHHIF
;
A
#
# COMPACT_ATOMS: atom_id res chain seq x y z
N MET A 1 -2.55 16.51 -8.25
CA MET A 1 -2.96 15.22 -7.68
C MET A 1 -1.73 14.36 -7.70
N ASN A 2 -1.12 14.09 -6.55
CA ASN A 2 -0.13 13.03 -6.46
C ASN A 2 -0.93 11.74 -6.46
N ILE A 3 -1.05 11.11 -7.62
CA ILE A 3 -1.62 9.78 -7.73
C ILE A 3 -0.52 8.88 -7.16
N GLN A 4 -0.57 8.60 -5.85
CA GLN A 4 0.27 7.55 -5.29
C GLN A 4 -0.10 6.28 -6.06
N THR A 5 0.82 5.84 -6.89
CA THR A 5 0.62 4.66 -7.71
C THR A 5 0.55 3.46 -6.79
N THR A 6 -0.63 2.85 -6.69
CA THR A 6 -0.82 1.62 -5.92
C THR A 6 0.00 0.51 -6.59
N THR A 7 0.86 -0.15 -5.83
CA THR A 7 1.70 -1.24 -6.33
C THR A 7 1.28 -2.55 -5.67
N TYR A 8 1.54 -3.62 -6.40
CA TYR A 8 1.20 -4.97 -6.00
C TYR A 8 2.43 -5.84 -6.17
N THR A 9 2.57 -6.81 -5.28
CA THR A 9 3.68 -7.77 -5.31
C THR A 9 3.13 -9.18 -5.33
N ALA A 10 3.58 -10.00 -6.28
CA ALA A 10 3.15 -11.38 -6.42
C ALA A 10 4.27 -12.37 -6.07
N PHE A 11 3.91 -13.42 -5.34
CA PHE A 11 4.80 -14.51 -4.95
C PHE A 11 4.26 -15.85 -5.45
N SER A 12 5.15 -16.75 -5.88
CA SER A 12 4.89 -18.19 -5.98
C SER A 12 5.58 -18.85 -4.80
N GLY A 13 4.78 -19.30 -3.82
CA GLY A 13 5.29 -19.78 -2.53
C GLY A 13 6.21 -18.75 -1.88
N SER A 14 7.51 -19.03 -1.83
CA SER A 14 8.51 -18.13 -1.22
C SER A 14 9.33 -17.29 -2.22
N THR A 15 9.05 -17.42 -3.51
CA THR A 15 9.78 -16.74 -4.60
C THR A 15 8.98 -15.55 -5.11
N LEU A 16 9.63 -14.40 -5.25
CA LEU A 16 9.04 -13.19 -5.82
C LEU A 16 8.90 -13.38 -7.34
N ILE A 17 7.69 -13.17 -7.86
CA ILE A 17 7.43 -13.15 -9.31
C ILE A 17 7.72 -11.75 -9.85
N ALA A 18 7.05 -10.74 -9.31
CA ALA A 18 7.21 -9.35 -9.70
C ALA A 18 6.52 -8.40 -8.72
N THR A 19 6.96 -7.14 -8.75
CA THR A 19 6.26 -5.99 -8.16
C THR A 19 5.94 -5.00 -9.27
N GLY A 20 4.76 -4.39 -9.23
CA GLY A 20 4.35 -3.38 -10.21
C GLY A 20 2.90 -2.93 -10.10
N GLN A 21 2.45 -2.18 -11.10
CA GLN A 21 1.03 -1.84 -11.26
C GLN A 21 0.19 -3.08 -11.60
N PRO A 22 -1.13 -3.08 -11.32
CA PRO A 22 -1.97 -4.26 -11.53
C PRO A 22 -1.92 -4.84 -12.95
N ALA A 23 -1.93 -3.97 -13.98
CA ALA A 23 -1.89 -4.41 -15.39
C ALA A 23 -0.58 -5.15 -15.72
N GLU A 24 0.56 -4.51 -15.43
CA GLU A 24 1.89 -5.07 -15.68
C GLU A 24 2.12 -6.35 -14.87
N LEU A 25 1.66 -6.37 -13.62
CA LEU A 25 1.77 -7.53 -12.75
C LEU A 25 0.93 -8.70 -13.28
N ALA A 26 -0.33 -8.45 -13.67
CA ALA A 26 -1.20 -9.49 -14.24
C ALA A 26 -0.58 -10.11 -15.51
N ILE A 27 0.00 -9.29 -16.38
CA ILE A 27 0.68 -9.78 -17.59
C ILE A 27 1.92 -10.61 -17.22
N LYS A 28 2.76 -10.14 -16.29
CA LYS A 28 3.92 -10.90 -15.82
C LYS A 28 3.53 -12.25 -15.21
N ILE A 29 2.49 -12.29 -14.38
CA ILE A 29 1.98 -13.55 -13.80
C ILE A 29 1.49 -14.48 -14.91
N LYS A 30 0.74 -13.96 -15.89
CA LYS A 30 0.23 -14.75 -17.02
C LYS A 30 1.34 -15.36 -17.88
N LEU A 31 2.45 -14.65 -18.08
CA LEU A 31 3.61 -15.11 -18.85
C LEU A 31 4.54 -16.02 -18.04
N THR A 32 4.36 -16.09 -16.71
CA THR A 32 5.15 -16.97 -15.85
C THR A 32 4.77 -18.43 -16.12
N PRO A 33 5.75 -19.35 -16.26
CA PRO A 33 5.46 -20.77 -16.41
C PRO A 33 4.54 -21.27 -15.29
N LYS A 34 3.66 -22.23 -15.62
CA LYS A 34 2.76 -22.82 -14.61
C LYS A 34 3.59 -23.37 -13.45
N THR A 35 3.39 -22.77 -12.28
CA THR A 35 3.94 -23.24 -11.01
C THR A 35 2.96 -24.21 -10.35
N THR A 36 3.48 -25.13 -9.54
CA THR A 36 2.68 -26.02 -8.70
C THR A 36 2.23 -25.34 -7.41
N GLU A 37 2.90 -24.24 -7.03
CA GLU A 37 2.55 -23.47 -5.84
C GLU A 37 1.48 -22.44 -6.14
N ASN A 38 0.72 -22.06 -5.11
CA ASN A 38 -0.28 -21.02 -5.26
C ASN A 38 0.39 -19.65 -5.42
N ILE A 39 -0.18 -18.82 -6.30
CA ILE A 39 0.30 -17.44 -6.49
C ILE A 39 -0.49 -16.53 -5.56
N LEU A 40 0.23 -15.85 -4.67
CA LEU A 40 -0.35 -14.87 -3.75
C LEU A 40 0.04 -13.46 -4.19
N ILE A 41 -0.94 -12.58 -4.30
CA ILE A 41 -0.73 -11.19 -4.74
C ILE A 41 -1.12 -10.27 -3.58
N PHE A 42 -0.22 -9.38 -3.20
CA PHE A 42 -0.42 -8.44 -2.11
C PHE A 42 -0.49 -7.01 -2.62
N ASN A 43 -1.44 -6.24 -2.12
CA ASN A 43 -1.43 -4.79 -2.26
C ASN A 43 -0.38 -4.21 -1.30
N ASP A 44 0.64 -3.55 -1.81
CA ASP A 44 1.80 -3.13 -1.01
C ASP A 44 1.46 -2.05 0.02
N GLN A 45 0.43 -1.25 -0.22
CA GLN A 45 -0.02 -0.20 0.69
C GLN A 45 -0.78 -0.77 1.89
N THR A 46 -1.57 -1.82 1.69
CA THR A 46 -2.51 -2.33 2.71
C THR A 46 -2.16 -3.71 3.26
N GLY A 47 -1.24 -4.42 2.63
CA GLY A 47 -0.83 -5.78 2.98
C GLY A 47 -1.90 -6.84 2.69
N ARG A 48 -3.02 -6.44 2.07
CA ARG A 48 -4.12 -7.35 1.77
C ARG A 48 -3.80 -8.19 0.56
N GLN A 49 -4.14 -9.48 0.65
CA GLN A 49 -4.19 -10.34 -0.52
C GLN A 49 -5.31 -9.88 -1.46
N VAL A 50 -5.05 -9.93 -2.76
CA VAL A 50 -5.99 -9.58 -3.81
C VAL A 50 -5.93 -10.64 -4.91
N ASP A 51 -7.03 -10.80 -5.65
CA ASP A 51 -7.06 -11.62 -6.85
C ASP A 51 -7.06 -10.72 -8.09
N LEU A 52 -6.14 -10.99 -9.02
CA LEU A 52 -6.14 -10.36 -10.33
C LEU A 52 -6.73 -11.32 -11.37
N ASP A 53 -7.62 -10.80 -12.20
CA ASP A 53 -8.17 -11.46 -13.38
C ASP A 53 -7.12 -11.45 -14.50
N LEU A 54 -6.56 -12.63 -14.74
CA LEU A 54 -5.53 -12.88 -15.76
C LEU A 54 -6.13 -13.34 -17.11
N SER A 55 -7.46 -13.35 -17.23
CA SER A 55 -8.17 -13.78 -18.42
C SER A 55 -8.13 -12.73 -19.54
N GLY A 56 -8.21 -13.22 -20.79
CA GLY A 56 -8.17 -12.39 -21.99
C GLY A 56 -6.76 -12.11 -22.52
N SER A 57 -6.65 -11.39 -23.63
CA SER A 57 -5.39 -10.92 -24.19
C SER A 57 -4.68 -9.90 -23.29
N GLU A 58 -3.39 -9.65 -23.53
CA GLU A 58 -2.65 -8.60 -22.82
C GLU A 58 -3.31 -7.22 -22.95
N GLN A 59 -3.91 -6.93 -24.12
CA GLN A 59 -4.65 -5.70 -24.38
C GLN A 59 -5.91 -5.60 -23.50
N GLU A 60 -6.66 -6.69 -23.36
CA GLU A 60 -7.84 -6.75 -22.48
C GLU A 60 -7.46 -6.58 -21.01
N ILE A 61 -6.33 -7.19 -20.59
CA ILE A 61 -5.79 -7.02 -19.22
C ILE A 61 -5.39 -5.56 -18.98
N HIS A 62 -4.66 -4.95 -19.92
CA HIS A 62 -4.32 -3.53 -19.83
C HIS A 62 -5.57 -2.68 -19.72
N GLN A 63 -6.57 -2.89 -20.57
CA GLN A 63 -7.80 -2.10 -20.54
C GLN A 63 -8.58 -2.27 -19.23
N ARG A 64 -8.61 -3.49 -18.67
CA ARG A 64 -9.27 -3.80 -17.40
C ARG A 64 -8.65 -3.05 -16.22
N TYR A 65 -7.32 -2.95 -16.21
CA TYR A 65 -6.55 -2.38 -15.10
C TYR A 65 -6.03 -0.97 -15.36
N SER A 66 -6.34 -0.39 -16.52
CA SER A 66 -6.14 1.04 -16.78
C SER A 66 -7.06 1.83 -15.86
N GLU A 67 -6.55 2.90 -15.24
CA GLU A 67 -7.44 3.87 -14.63
C GLU A 67 -8.40 4.39 -15.71
N PRO A 68 -9.71 4.49 -15.44
CA PRO A 68 -10.64 5.05 -16.41
C PRO A 68 -10.16 6.47 -16.71
N GLU A 69 -9.72 6.71 -17.96
CA GLU A 69 -9.34 8.05 -18.37
C GLU A 69 -10.51 8.99 -18.03
N PRO A 70 -10.27 10.07 -17.28
CA PRO A 70 -11.33 11.02 -16.99
C PRO A 70 -11.78 11.59 -18.33
N THR A 71 -12.97 11.17 -18.77
CA THR A 71 -13.59 11.68 -20.00
C THR A 71 -13.45 13.20 -20.01
N LYS A 72 -12.62 13.73 -20.92
CA LYS A 72 -12.33 15.16 -21.04
C LYS A 72 -13.62 15.88 -21.45
N LYS A 73 -14.47 16.21 -20.48
CA LYS A 73 -15.57 17.13 -20.69
C LYS A 73 -14.96 18.52 -20.85
N VAL A 74 -15.03 19.05 -22.07
CA VAL A 74 -14.59 20.42 -22.40
C VAL A 74 -15.38 21.39 -21.51
N GLY A 75 -14.70 21.99 -20.54
CA GLY A 75 -15.28 22.88 -19.53
C GLY A 75 -14.30 23.12 -18.37
N ARG A 76 -14.56 24.15 -17.55
CA ARG A 76 -13.71 24.55 -16.40
C ARG A 76 -13.30 23.31 -15.59
N PRO A 77 -12.01 23.13 -15.25
CA PRO A 77 -11.55 21.96 -14.51
C PRO A 77 -12.38 21.78 -13.23
N LYS A 78 -13.17 20.70 -13.14
CA LYS A 78 -13.77 20.32 -11.87
C LYS A 78 -12.62 19.90 -10.96
N LEU A 79 -12.47 20.53 -9.79
CA LEU A 79 -11.43 20.17 -8.82
C LEU A 79 -11.52 18.71 -8.30
N GLY A 80 -12.52 17.92 -8.74
CA GLY A 80 -12.74 16.56 -8.26
C GLY A 80 -13.17 16.49 -6.80
N VAL A 81 -13.69 17.59 -6.23
CA VAL A 81 -14.09 17.64 -4.81
C VAL A 81 -15.40 16.89 -4.62
N ILE A 82 -15.41 15.94 -3.69
CA ILE A 82 -16.61 15.28 -3.20
C ILE A 82 -16.96 15.93 -1.86
N SER A 83 -18.13 16.56 -1.77
CA SER A 83 -18.60 17.16 -0.52
C SER A 83 -19.16 16.09 0.42
N ARG A 84 -18.72 16.12 1.67
CA ARG A 84 -19.28 15.34 2.79
C ARG A 84 -19.36 16.23 4.02
N GLU A 85 -20.30 15.92 4.91
CA GLU A 85 -20.46 16.63 6.18
C GLU A 85 -19.41 16.14 7.20
N ILE A 86 -18.85 17.08 7.96
CA ILE A 86 -17.95 16.79 9.08
C ILE A 86 -18.40 17.60 10.30
N THR A 87 -18.27 17.00 11.48
CA THR A 87 -18.55 17.67 12.76
C THR A 87 -17.24 17.82 13.52
N LEU A 88 -16.91 19.05 13.91
CA LEU A 88 -15.70 19.38 14.66
C LEU A 88 -16.05 20.08 15.98
N GLN A 89 -15.14 20.01 16.96
CA GLN A 89 -15.27 20.76 18.21
C GLN A 89 -15.22 22.27 17.94
N LYS A 90 -15.92 23.07 18.75
CA LYS A 90 -15.97 24.53 18.62
C LYS A 90 -14.57 25.16 18.46
N LYS A 91 -13.61 24.76 19.30
CA LYS A 91 -12.22 25.26 19.24
C LYS A 91 -11.53 25.05 17.88
N HIS A 92 -11.91 24.01 17.13
CA HIS A 92 -11.36 23.74 15.80
C HIS A 92 -11.99 24.67 14.76
N TRP A 93 -13.30 24.94 14.86
CA TRP A 93 -13.96 25.94 14.02
C TRP A 93 -13.40 27.34 14.29
N ASP A 94 -13.31 27.73 15.56
CA ASP A 94 -12.73 29.01 15.98
C ASP A 94 -11.31 29.21 15.41
N TRP A 95 -10.50 28.14 15.32
CA TRP A 95 -9.16 28.17 14.72
C TRP A 95 -9.19 28.21 13.18
N LEU A 96 -10.10 27.47 12.53
CA LEU A 96 -10.26 27.45 11.07
C LEU A 96 -10.75 28.80 10.53
N ASP A 97 -11.64 29.48 11.27
CA ASP A 97 -12.19 30.78 10.88
C ASP A 97 -11.15 31.92 10.94
N GLN A 98 -10.05 31.73 11.68
CA GLN A 98 -8.92 32.67 11.72
C GLN A 98 -7.99 32.55 10.50
N GLN A 99 -8.15 31.50 9.68
CA GLN A 99 -7.26 31.25 8.56
C GLN A 99 -7.62 32.15 7.36
N SER A 100 -6.60 32.58 6.60
CA SER A 100 -6.81 33.40 5.40
C SER A 100 -7.42 32.63 4.22
N ALA A 101 -7.49 31.30 4.31
CA ALA A 101 -8.06 30.40 3.32
C ALA A 101 -9.29 29.68 3.88
N SER A 102 -10.17 29.17 3.01
CA SER A 102 -11.37 28.45 3.46
C SER A 102 -11.02 27.23 4.31
N ALA A 103 -11.89 26.89 5.27
CA ALA A 103 -11.73 25.71 6.12
C ALA A 103 -11.38 24.44 5.33
N SER A 104 -12.09 24.19 4.22
CA SER A 104 -11.82 23.04 3.35
C SER A 104 -10.44 23.08 2.68
N ALA A 105 -9.88 24.26 2.38
CA ALA A 105 -8.54 24.38 1.82
C ALA A 105 -7.45 24.12 2.88
N VAL A 106 -7.65 24.63 4.09
CA VAL A 106 -6.73 24.42 5.22
C VAL A 106 -6.72 22.94 5.63
N ILE A 107 -7.90 22.33 5.81
CA ILE A 107 -8.03 20.91 6.15
C ILE A 107 -7.35 20.04 5.09
N ARG A 108 -7.57 20.30 3.79
CA ARG A 108 -6.88 19.56 2.73
C ARG A 108 -5.36 19.69 2.85
N LYS A 109 -4.83 20.89 3.08
CA LYS A 109 -3.38 21.09 3.26
C LYS A 109 -2.82 20.32 4.46
N LEU A 110 -3.55 20.26 5.58
CA LEU A 110 -3.15 19.48 6.75
C LEU A 110 -3.17 17.98 6.45
N ILE A 111 -4.22 17.49 5.79
CA ILE A 111 -4.33 16.08 5.36
C ILE A 111 -3.23 15.75 4.36
N ASP A 112 -3.00 16.58 3.35
CA ASP A 112 -1.96 16.37 2.35
C ASP A 112 -0.58 16.34 3.01
N LYS A 113 -0.33 17.16 4.03
CA LYS A 113 0.92 17.09 4.80
C LYS A 113 1.08 15.74 5.49
N GLU A 114 0.03 15.26 6.17
CA GLU A 114 0.03 13.96 6.84
C GLU A 114 0.18 12.79 5.85
N LEU A 115 -0.59 12.79 4.76
CA LEU A 115 -0.56 11.73 3.73
C LEU A 115 0.78 11.64 3.00
N ASN A 116 1.48 12.76 2.85
CA ASN A 116 2.78 12.79 2.16
C ASN A 116 3.97 12.63 3.12
N ASP A 117 3.74 12.49 4.43
CA ASP A 117 4.79 12.27 5.42
C ASP A 117 4.89 10.78 5.76
N PRO A 118 5.80 10.00 5.14
CA PRO A 118 5.93 8.57 5.41
C PRO A 118 6.33 8.26 6.87
N THR A 119 6.85 9.26 7.60
CA THR A 119 7.31 9.11 8.99
C THR A 119 6.25 9.53 10.02
N SER A 120 5.05 9.92 9.56
CA SER A 120 3.95 10.23 10.46
C SER A 120 3.53 9.00 11.25
N GLU A 121 3.07 9.20 12.50
CA GLU A 121 2.64 8.09 13.37
C GLU A 121 1.55 7.23 12.70
N SER A 122 0.61 7.88 12.01
CA SER A 122 -0.45 7.21 11.27
C SER A 122 0.11 6.35 10.13
N ASN A 123 1.05 6.88 9.32
CA ASN A 123 1.63 6.16 8.19
C ASN A 123 2.54 5.02 8.64
N ILE A 124 3.31 5.20 9.72
CA ILE A 124 4.09 4.13 10.36
C ILE A 124 3.16 3.02 10.83
N MET A 125 2.04 3.35 11.49
CA MET A 125 1.07 2.35 11.95
C MET A 125 0.44 1.59 10.79
N LEU A 126 0.07 2.27 9.69
CA LEU A 126 -0.43 1.62 8.48
C LEU A 126 0.61 0.70 7.85
N ALA A 127 1.88 1.11 7.80
CA ALA A 127 2.97 0.30 7.29
C ALA A 127 3.22 -0.96 8.16
N LYS A 128 3.14 -0.82 9.50
CA LYS A 128 3.18 -1.97 10.44
C LYS A 128 2.05 -2.95 10.16
N GLN A 129 0.80 -2.47 10.06
CA GLN A 129 -0.36 -3.31 9.76
C GLN A 129 -0.29 -3.99 8.39
N SER A 130 0.21 -3.27 7.37
CA SER A 130 0.43 -3.82 6.03
C SER A 130 1.46 -4.95 6.06
N THR A 131 2.60 -4.72 6.73
CA THR A 131 3.67 -5.71 6.88
C THR A 131 3.19 -6.92 7.67
N ASP A 132 2.48 -6.71 8.77
CA ASP A 132 1.95 -7.79 9.62
C ASP A 132 0.96 -8.68 8.87
N ARG A 133 0.08 -8.12 8.04
CA ARG A 133 -0.83 -8.91 7.18
C ARG A 133 -0.08 -9.77 6.18
N PHE A 134 0.97 -9.23 5.55
CA PHE A 134 1.83 -10.01 4.68
C PHE A 134 2.53 -11.14 5.46
N MET A 135 3.10 -10.81 6.64
CA MET A 135 3.79 -11.79 7.49
C MET A 135 2.84 -12.91 7.91
N SER A 136 1.64 -12.59 8.39
CA SER A 136 0.62 -13.57 8.77
C SER A 136 0.24 -14.51 7.62
N ALA A 137 0.16 -13.99 6.40
CA ALA A 137 -0.15 -14.78 5.20
C ALA A 137 1.00 -15.69 4.75
N MET A 138 2.24 -15.21 4.83
CA MET A 138 3.40 -15.87 4.21
C MET A 138 4.24 -16.70 5.20
N LEU A 139 4.16 -16.39 6.49
CA LEU A 139 5.14 -16.84 7.49
C LEU A 139 4.52 -17.67 8.62
N GLY A 140 3.26 -18.09 8.51
CA GLY A 140 2.51 -18.67 9.63
C GLY A 140 3.19 -19.85 10.35
N ASN A 141 4.05 -20.61 9.67
CA ASN A 141 4.84 -21.71 10.26
C ASN A 141 6.36 -21.45 10.28
N MET A 142 6.80 -20.22 9.98
CA MET A 142 8.22 -19.87 9.99
C MET A 142 8.71 -19.65 11.43
N PRO A 143 9.98 -19.97 11.72
CA PRO A 143 10.57 -19.71 13.02
C PRO A 143 10.55 -18.21 13.34
N ASN A 144 10.45 -17.87 14.63
CA ASN A 144 10.55 -16.49 15.13
C ASN A 144 9.48 -15.50 14.60
N TYR A 145 8.41 -15.98 13.97
CA TYR A 145 7.37 -15.11 13.40
C TYR A 145 6.75 -14.17 14.46
N GLU A 146 6.41 -14.70 15.64
CA GLU A 146 5.81 -13.91 16.71
C GLU A 146 6.78 -12.86 17.27
N GLU A 147 8.06 -13.22 17.42
CA GLU A 147 9.12 -12.31 17.84
C GLU A 147 9.38 -11.22 16.80
N ALA A 148 9.34 -11.56 15.51
CA ALA A 148 9.46 -10.60 14.43
C ALA A 148 8.29 -9.60 14.44
N THR A 149 7.04 -10.07 14.57
CA THR A 149 5.87 -9.19 14.70
C THR A 149 5.98 -8.30 15.94
N ARG A 150 6.46 -8.85 17.07
CA ARG A 150 6.68 -8.05 18.30
C ARG A 150 7.72 -6.94 18.06
N ALA A 151 8.86 -7.26 17.44
CA ALA A 151 9.90 -6.27 17.14
C ALA A 151 9.41 -5.18 16.18
N LEU A 152 8.63 -5.55 15.16
CA LEU A 152 7.98 -4.62 14.22
C LEU A 152 7.13 -3.58 14.96
N TYR A 153 6.26 -4.02 15.88
CA TYR A 153 5.40 -3.10 16.61
C TYR A 153 6.15 -2.22 17.61
N GLN A 154 7.23 -2.74 18.23
CA GLN A 154 8.08 -1.97 19.13
C GLN A 154 9.01 -0.97 18.41
N GLY A 155 9.14 -1.06 17.08
CA GLY A 155 10.11 -0.23 16.36
C GLY A 155 11.56 -0.67 16.54
N ASP A 156 11.80 -1.92 16.96
CA ASP A 156 13.14 -2.47 17.17
C ASP A 156 13.67 -3.08 15.86
N GLN A 157 14.30 -2.25 15.02
CA GLN A 157 14.83 -2.66 13.72
C GLN A 157 15.87 -3.78 13.85
N ALA A 158 16.80 -3.67 14.80
CA ALA A 158 17.90 -4.60 14.94
C ALA A 158 17.37 -6.00 15.30
N ASN A 159 16.43 -6.07 16.24
CA ASN A 159 15.81 -7.34 16.59
C ASN A 159 14.92 -7.87 15.47
N PHE A 160 14.17 -7.02 14.76
CA PHE A 160 13.36 -7.43 13.61
C PHE A 160 14.21 -8.11 12.53
N LEU A 161 15.31 -7.45 12.11
CA LEU A 161 16.22 -7.99 11.09
C LEU A 161 16.86 -9.32 11.52
N LYS A 162 17.16 -9.47 12.81
CA LYS A 162 17.67 -10.72 13.38
C LYS A 162 16.64 -11.85 13.30
N MET A 163 15.38 -11.59 13.63
CA MET A 163 14.34 -12.62 13.63
C MET A 163 14.05 -13.16 12.22
N ILE A 164 14.15 -12.31 11.19
CA ILE A 164 13.88 -12.68 9.79
C ILE A 164 15.10 -13.16 9.01
N GLN A 165 16.29 -13.26 9.64
CA GLN A 165 17.57 -13.46 8.94
C GLN A 165 17.59 -14.74 8.07
N ASP A 166 16.95 -15.80 8.56
CA ASP A 166 16.93 -17.16 7.99
C ASP A 166 15.71 -17.40 7.09
N TYR A 167 14.88 -16.38 6.87
CA TYR A 167 13.75 -16.48 5.95
C TYR A 167 14.21 -16.60 4.50
N PRO A 168 13.37 -17.19 3.62
CA PRO A 168 13.63 -17.22 2.18
C PRO A 168 14.00 -15.82 1.66
N LYS A 169 14.99 -15.78 0.77
CA LYS A 169 15.65 -14.55 0.32
C LYS A 169 14.66 -13.48 -0.12
N ASP A 170 13.68 -13.83 -0.93
CA ASP A 170 12.74 -12.87 -1.51
C ASP A 170 11.74 -12.35 -0.47
N ILE A 171 11.26 -13.21 0.43
CA ILE A 171 10.44 -12.81 1.58
C ILE A 171 11.22 -11.85 2.47
N LYS A 172 12.46 -12.18 2.84
CA LYS A 172 13.30 -11.31 3.66
C LYS A 172 13.53 -9.95 3.00
N ASN A 173 13.89 -9.94 1.72
CA ASN A 173 14.10 -8.70 0.97
C ASN A 173 12.82 -7.84 0.91
N TYR A 174 11.67 -8.48 0.72
CA TYR A 174 10.38 -7.80 0.75
C TYR A 174 10.11 -7.17 2.13
N LEU A 175 10.29 -7.92 3.22
CA LEU A 175 10.11 -7.38 4.58
C LEU A 175 11.06 -6.21 4.88
N VAL A 176 12.34 -6.31 4.51
CA VAL A 176 13.31 -5.22 4.67
C VAL A 176 12.86 -3.98 3.89
N PHE A 177 12.39 -4.14 2.66
CA PHE A 177 11.88 -3.05 1.86
C PHE A 177 10.62 -2.41 2.47
N LYS A 178 9.66 -3.23 2.90
CA LYS A 178 8.38 -2.76 3.47
C LYS A 178 8.53 -2.07 4.82
N THR A 179 9.55 -2.43 5.60
CA THR A 179 9.78 -1.88 6.94
C THR A 179 10.72 -0.68 6.97
N HIS A 180 11.30 -0.28 5.84
CA HIS A 180 12.26 0.84 5.77
C HIS A 180 11.73 2.16 6.36
N HIS A 181 10.45 2.46 6.20
CA HIS A 181 9.84 3.70 6.74
C HIS A 181 9.21 3.52 8.12
N ILE A 182 9.23 2.31 8.67
CA ILE A 182 8.69 2.01 10.00
C ILE A 182 9.71 2.30 11.10
N PHE A 183 10.98 2.08 10.78
CA PHE A 183 12.12 2.22 11.68
C PHE A 183 12.91 3.49 11.41
#